data_AF-A0A4V1V1E3-F1
#
_entry.id   AF-A0A4V1V1E3-F1
#
_cell.length_a   1.000
_cell.length_b   1.000
_cell.length_c   1.000
_cell.angle_alpha   90.00
_cell.angle_beta   90.00
_cell.angle_gamma   90.00
#
_symmetry.space_group_name_H-M   'P 1'
#
loop_
_entity.id
_entity.type
_entity.pdbx_description
1 polymer ?
#
loop_
_entity_poly.entity_id
_entity_poly.type
_entity_poly.pdbx_seq_one_letter_code
_entity_poly.pdbx_strand_id
1 'polypeptide(L)'
;MAEIEDDLWIKPDDWRSYEAYVAGALKERFPGAEIRQDVRLRGRHSRTERQIDILVDAKGLIAVECKCLKRRVDVKLVESYLGMLDDLGVRSGILVTKRGYSKAALERARNDPREIDLQIIHPDRLSEYQHVGVPLIYRGELGVWLAPPPFWVADNELTNEHGGPLVMMYPLGHSLESAMRSADVIYGDILSRSSEAETLADAAMPHERDLLLDEAGTEIEVSALKVSDWNKITRDALLRWADIPSTPRDCELALYVDYGDQVLLLVARSLSRDRVRLEKMLIDVASDSFILHVQSPVNARSP
;
A
#
# COMPACT_ATOMS: atom_id res chain seq x y z
N MET A 1 15.21 -4.16 -19.12
CA MET A 1 14.06 -3.24 -19.16
C MET A 1 13.36 -3.48 -20.48
N ALA A 2 12.23 -4.20 -20.47
CA ALA A 2 11.39 -4.28 -21.66
C ALA A 2 10.82 -2.88 -21.94
N GLU A 3 10.87 -2.44 -23.19
CA GLU A 3 10.08 -1.30 -23.64
C GLU A 3 8.62 -1.67 -23.45
N ILE A 4 7.91 -0.91 -22.61
CA ILE A 4 6.45 -0.97 -22.55
C ILE A 4 6.00 -0.47 -23.93
N GLU A 5 5.50 -1.38 -24.77
CA GLU A 5 4.86 -0.99 -26.03
C GLU A 5 3.71 -0.04 -25.71
N ASP A 6 3.69 1.11 -26.39
CA ASP A 6 2.74 2.20 -26.20
C ASP A 6 1.41 1.80 -26.85
N ASP A 7 0.74 0.81 -26.25
CA ASP A 7 -0.46 0.14 -26.78
C ASP A 7 -1.75 0.93 -26.50
N LEU A 8 -1.64 2.10 -25.85
CA LEU A 8 -2.75 3.03 -25.72
C LEU A 8 -3.07 3.65 -27.08
N TRP A 9 -4.27 3.36 -27.58
CA TRP A 9 -4.87 3.94 -28.80
C TRP A 9 -4.94 5.47 -28.83
N ILE A 10 -4.60 6.14 -27.73
CA ILE A 10 -4.65 7.59 -27.55
C ILE A 10 -3.37 8.21 -28.13
N LYS A 11 -3.54 9.05 -29.17
CA LYS A 11 -2.44 9.73 -29.85
C LYS A 11 -1.62 10.63 -28.91
N PRO A 12 -0.32 10.84 -29.20
CA PRO A 12 0.45 11.90 -28.54
C PRO A 12 -0.27 13.25 -28.67
N ASP A 13 -0.26 14.04 -27.60
CA ASP A 13 -0.89 15.37 -27.51
C ASP A 13 -2.44 15.38 -27.44
N ASP A 14 -3.12 14.23 -27.53
CA ASP A 14 -4.55 14.10 -27.19
C ASP A 14 -4.74 13.96 -25.68
N TRP A 15 -4.45 15.06 -24.97
CA TRP A 15 -4.49 15.11 -23.52
C TRP A 15 -5.91 14.94 -22.96
N ARG A 16 -6.95 15.35 -23.69
CA ARG A 16 -8.34 15.21 -23.23
C ARG A 16 -8.81 13.76 -23.21
N SER A 17 -8.56 13.01 -24.28
CA SER A 17 -8.86 11.58 -24.29
C SER A 17 -8.03 10.84 -23.25
N TYR A 18 -6.79 11.30 -23.02
CA TYR A 18 -5.94 10.76 -21.97
C TYR A 18 -6.49 10.98 -20.56
N GLU A 19 -6.89 12.21 -20.22
CA GLU A 19 -7.54 12.50 -18.94
C GLU A 19 -8.85 11.75 -18.77
N ALA A 20 -9.68 11.66 -19.82
CA ALA A 20 -10.93 10.91 -19.77
C ALA A 20 -10.70 9.42 -19.52
N TYR A 21 -9.69 8.82 -20.13
CA TYR A 21 -9.29 7.44 -19.87
C TYR A 21 -8.85 7.25 -18.41
N VAL A 22 -7.97 8.12 -17.90
CA VAL A 22 -7.51 8.06 -16.51
C VAL A 22 -8.68 8.24 -15.53
N ALA A 23 -9.57 9.19 -15.78
CA ALA A 23 -10.77 9.41 -14.97
C ALA A 23 -11.71 8.19 -14.97
N GLY A 24 -11.87 7.55 -16.14
CA GLY A 24 -12.63 6.31 -16.27
C GLY A 24 -12.05 5.17 -15.43
N ALA A 25 -10.75 4.94 -15.53
CA ALA A 25 -10.06 3.92 -14.74
C ALA A 25 -10.13 4.22 -13.22
N LEU A 26 -9.99 5.48 -12.83
CA LEU A 26 -10.15 5.89 -11.42
C LEU A 26 -11.58 5.69 -10.92
N LYS A 27 -12.61 5.85 -11.76
CA LYS A 27 -14.01 5.64 -11.38
C LYS A 27 -14.31 4.18 -11.06
N GLU A 28 -13.74 3.26 -11.83
CA GLU A 28 -13.81 1.83 -11.53
C GLU A 28 -13.03 1.50 -10.25
N ARG A 29 -11.89 2.18 -10.03
CA ARG A 29 -11.02 1.96 -8.88
C ARG A 29 -11.57 2.52 -7.57
N PHE A 30 -12.29 3.64 -7.58
CA PHE A 30 -12.82 4.27 -6.37
C PHE A 30 -14.36 4.25 -6.38
N PRO A 31 -14.99 3.08 -6.21
CA PRO A 31 -16.44 2.97 -6.27
C PRO A 31 -17.09 3.83 -5.19
N GLY A 32 -18.02 4.69 -5.60
CA GLY A 32 -18.71 5.62 -4.71
C GLY A 32 -17.97 6.93 -4.43
N ALA A 33 -16.74 7.11 -4.92
CA ALA A 33 -16.05 8.39 -4.84
C ALA A 33 -16.60 9.38 -5.88
N GLU A 34 -16.60 10.67 -5.54
CA GLU A 34 -16.92 11.72 -6.49
C GLU A 34 -15.66 12.05 -7.31
N ILE A 35 -15.73 11.86 -8.63
CA ILE A 35 -14.63 12.16 -9.54
C ILE A 35 -15.02 13.32 -10.44
N ARG A 36 -14.23 14.39 -10.39
CA ARG A 36 -14.42 15.62 -11.17
C ARG A 36 -13.19 15.92 -12.00
N GLN A 37 -13.37 16.31 -13.25
CA GLN A 37 -12.29 16.71 -14.16
C GLN A 37 -12.22 18.24 -14.28
N ASP A 38 -11.04 18.78 -14.63
CA ASP A 38 -10.78 20.21 -14.83
C ASP A 38 -11.26 21.09 -13.65
N VAL A 39 -10.86 20.70 -12.44
CA VAL A 39 -11.25 21.40 -11.21
C VAL A 39 -10.26 22.52 -10.91
N ARG A 40 -10.76 23.67 -10.49
CA ARG A 40 -9.92 24.75 -9.96
C ARG A 40 -10.14 24.94 -8.47
N LEU A 41 -9.04 24.90 -7.73
CA LEU A 41 -9.01 25.17 -6.29
C LEU A 41 -8.08 26.35 -6.01
N ARG A 42 -8.47 27.19 -5.06
CA ARG A 42 -7.66 28.34 -4.66
C ARG A 42 -6.51 27.92 -3.75
N GLY A 43 -5.28 28.23 -4.14
CA GLY A 43 -4.08 27.99 -3.35
C GLY A 43 -4.11 28.72 -2.00
N ARG A 44 -3.74 28.01 -0.93
CA ARG A 44 -3.64 28.51 0.44
C ARG A 44 -2.55 29.59 0.54
N HIS A 45 -1.41 29.37 -0.11
CA HIS A 45 -0.25 30.25 -0.03
C HIS A 45 -0.22 31.22 -1.22
N SER A 46 -0.39 30.73 -2.44
CA SER A 46 -0.33 31.57 -3.65
C SER A 46 -1.54 32.49 -3.80
N ARG A 47 -2.68 32.12 -3.21
CA ARG A 47 -4.00 32.77 -3.37
C ARG A 47 -4.50 32.78 -4.82
N THR A 48 -3.84 32.03 -5.71
CA THR A 48 -4.19 31.85 -7.12
C THR A 48 -4.98 30.57 -7.33
N GLU A 49 -5.84 30.55 -8.36
CA GLU A 49 -6.53 29.33 -8.78
C GLU A 49 -5.53 28.35 -9.42
N ARG A 50 -5.48 27.13 -8.92
CA ARG A 50 -4.70 26.02 -9.49
C ARG A 50 -5.66 25.04 -10.16
N GLN A 51 -5.36 24.69 -11.39
CA GLN A 51 -6.09 23.63 -12.11
C GLN A 51 -5.58 22.27 -11.65
N ILE A 52 -6.51 21.34 -11.51
CA ILE A 52 -6.28 19.93 -11.24
C ILE A 52 -7.00 19.17 -12.34
N ASP A 53 -6.27 18.32 -13.08
CA ASP A 53 -6.83 17.60 -14.22
C ASP A 53 -7.98 16.69 -13.77
N ILE A 54 -7.79 15.95 -12.67
CA ILE A 54 -8.82 15.12 -12.05
C ILE A 54 -8.73 15.22 -10.52
N LEU A 55 -9.86 15.51 -9.86
CA LEU A 55 -10.01 15.49 -8.41
C LEU A 55 -10.89 14.32 -8.01
N VAL A 56 -10.40 13.44 -7.16
CA VAL A 56 -11.16 12.34 -6.55
C VAL A 56 -11.46 12.70 -5.09
N ASP A 57 -12.73 12.66 -4.73
CA ASP A 57 -13.22 12.85 -3.36
C ASP A 57 -13.73 11.51 -2.82
N ALA A 58 -12.93 10.87 -1.97
CA ALA A 58 -13.23 9.58 -1.35
C ALA A 58 -13.20 9.72 0.18
N LYS A 59 -12.18 9.16 0.85
CA LYS A 59 -11.90 9.40 2.28
C LYS A 59 -11.00 10.64 2.50
N GLY A 60 -10.90 11.49 1.49
CA GLY A 60 -9.99 12.61 1.39
C GLY A 60 -9.83 13.03 -0.08
N LEU A 61 -9.33 14.25 -0.29
CA LEU A 61 -9.08 14.76 -1.63
C LEU A 61 -7.80 14.16 -2.21
N ILE A 62 -7.91 13.67 -3.44
CA ILE A 62 -6.81 13.17 -4.24
C ILE A 62 -6.75 14.04 -5.49
N ALA A 63 -5.67 14.81 -5.62
CA ALA A 63 -5.42 15.51 -6.88
C ALA A 63 -4.69 14.55 -7.82
N VAL A 64 -5.05 14.56 -9.10
CA VAL A 64 -4.42 13.74 -10.12
C VAL A 64 -4.00 14.63 -11.28
N GLU A 65 -2.74 14.48 -11.70
CA GLU A 65 -2.13 15.21 -12.80
C GLU A 65 -1.79 14.26 -13.94
N CYS A 66 -2.29 14.56 -15.14
CA CYS A 66 -2.14 13.75 -16.34
C CYS A 66 -1.10 14.38 -17.27
N LYS A 67 0.04 13.72 -17.44
CA LYS A 67 1.11 14.15 -18.34
C LYS A 67 1.18 13.28 -19.59
N CYS A 68 0.47 13.70 -20.64
CA CYS A 68 0.54 13.10 -21.99
C CYS A 68 1.77 13.62 -22.77
N LEU A 69 2.98 13.44 -22.22
CA LEU A 69 4.23 13.97 -22.77
C LEU A 69 4.89 12.99 -23.75
N LYS A 70 5.73 13.50 -24.65
CA LYS A 70 6.62 12.69 -25.52
C LYS A 70 7.92 12.27 -24.83
N ARG A 71 8.25 12.88 -23.69
CA ARG A 71 9.45 12.62 -22.88
C ARG A 71 9.07 12.15 -21.48
N ARG A 72 10.02 11.47 -20.82
CA ARG A 72 9.90 11.10 -19.41
C ARG A 72 9.71 12.33 -18.53
N VAL A 73 8.94 12.16 -17.46
CA VAL A 73 8.81 13.15 -16.40
C VAL A 73 10.14 13.29 -15.65
N ASP A 74 10.58 14.52 -15.46
CA ASP A 74 11.80 14.89 -14.75
C ASP A 74 11.50 15.44 -13.34
N VAL A 75 12.56 15.70 -12.57
CA VAL A 75 12.47 16.21 -11.19
C VAL A 75 11.73 17.54 -11.13
N LYS A 76 11.87 18.41 -12.14
CA LYS A 76 11.26 19.75 -12.12
C LYS A 76 9.74 19.66 -12.13
N LEU A 77 9.19 18.72 -12.91
CA LEU A 77 7.75 18.51 -12.97
C LEU A 77 7.23 17.93 -11.66
N VAL A 78 7.94 16.96 -11.06
CA VAL A 78 7.60 16.40 -9.75
C VAL A 78 7.59 17.49 -8.67
N GLU A 79 8.62 18.34 -8.61
CA GLU A 79 8.68 19.48 -7.67
C GLU A 79 7.53 20.47 -7.87
N SER A 80 7.24 20.81 -9.13
CA SER A 80 6.13 21.70 -9.46
C SER A 80 4.79 21.14 -8.96
N TYR A 81 4.60 19.83 -9.11
CA TYR A 81 3.37 19.18 -8.70
C TYR A 81 3.26 19.07 -7.18
N LEU A 82 4.33 18.66 -6.49
CA LEU A 82 4.36 18.63 -5.02
C LEU A 82 4.14 20.02 -4.41
N GLY A 83 4.73 21.06 -5.00
CA GLY A 83 4.47 22.45 -4.61
C GLY A 83 3.01 22.86 -4.81
N MET A 84 2.36 22.37 -5.87
CA MET A 84 0.92 22.60 -6.07
C MET A 84 0.07 21.89 -5.03
N LEU A 85 0.37 20.63 -4.70
CA LEU A 85 -0.32 19.86 -3.66
C LEU A 85 -0.23 20.55 -2.30
N ASP A 86 0.96 21.01 -1.93
CA ASP A 86 1.21 21.76 -0.70
C ASP A 86 0.44 23.10 -0.68
N ASP A 87 0.48 23.85 -1.79
CA ASP A 87 -0.28 25.10 -1.95
C ASP A 87 -1.79 24.85 -1.79
N LEU A 88 -2.31 23.74 -2.32
CA LEU A 88 -3.72 23.37 -2.20
C LEU A 88 -4.09 22.76 -0.84
N GLY A 89 -3.11 22.30 -0.06
CA GLY A 89 -3.36 21.53 1.17
C GLY A 89 -3.89 20.13 0.93
N VAL A 90 -3.65 19.59 -0.25
CA VAL A 90 -3.98 18.22 -0.61
C VAL A 90 -2.78 17.35 -0.25
N ARG A 91 -2.96 16.38 0.64
CA ARG A 91 -1.89 15.49 1.13
C ARG A 91 -1.65 14.28 0.22
N SER A 92 -2.42 14.15 -0.85
CA SER A 92 -2.42 12.95 -1.68
C SER A 92 -2.50 13.28 -3.15
N GLY A 93 -1.49 12.87 -3.90
CA GLY A 93 -1.36 13.15 -5.33
C GLY A 93 -1.09 11.90 -6.14
N ILE A 94 -1.62 11.86 -7.37
CA ILE A 94 -1.25 10.87 -8.38
C ILE A 94 -0.75 11.60 -9.62
N LEU A 95 0.48 11.32 -10.02
CA LEU A 95 1.02 11.78 -11.30
C LEU A 95 1.01 10.63 -12.29
N VAL A 96 0.39 10.81 -13.44
CA VAL A 96 0.22 9.78 -14.47
C VAL A 96 0.91 10.19 -15.78
N THR A 97 1.70 9.30 -16.39
CA THR A 97 2.32 9.57 -17.70
C THR A 97 2.59 8.30 -18.51
N LYS A 98 2.46 8.40 -19.83
CA LYS A 98 2.74 7.30 -20.80
C LYS A 98 4.22 7.01 -21.05
N ARG A 99 5.11 7.94 -20.71
CA ARG A 99 6.55 7.78 -21.03
C ARG A 99 7.38 7.29 -19.85
N GLY A 100 6.75 7.17 -18.68
CA GLY A 100 7.41 6.91 -17.41
C GLY A 100 8.23 8.09 -16.90
N TYR A 101 9.13 7.78 -15.98
CA TYR A 101 9.79 8.75 -15.10
C TYR A 101 11.30 8.58 -15.14
N SER A 102 12.03 9.67 -14.96
CA SER A 102 13.46 9.59 -14.69
C SER A 102 13.71 8.97 -13.32
N LYS A 103 14.85 8.28 -13.13
CA LYS A 103 15.23 7.72 -11.82
C LYS A 103 15.22 8.78 -10.72
N ALA A 104 15.77 9.96 -11.02
CA ALA A 104 15.81 11.08 -10.07
C ALA A 104 14.40 11.59 -9.70
N ALA A 105 13.44 11.56 -10.63
CA ALA A 105 12.05 11.93 -10.34
C ALA A 105 11.37 10.95 -9.38
N LEU A 106 11.61 9.63 -9.55
CA LEU A 106 11.10 8.59 -8.65
C LEU A 106 11.69 8.73 -7.24
N GLU A 107 13.02 8.88 -7.14
CA GLU A 107 13.69 9.09 -5.85
C GLU A 107 13.18 10.36 -5.17
N ARG A 108 12.95 11.43 -5.93
CA ARG A 108 12.43 12.67 -5.37
C ARG A 108 11.02 12.52 -4.82
N ALA A 109 10.12 11.83 -5.53
CA ALA A 109 8.75 11.63 -5.07
C ALA A 109 8.69 10.77 -3.79
N ARG A 110 9.53 9.73 -3.69
CA ARG A 110 9.58 8.81 -2.54
C ARG A 110 10.14 9.44 -1.27
N ASN A 111 11.11 10.34 -1.42
CA ASN A 111 11.84 10.94 -0.30
C ASN A 111 11.42 12.40 -0.05
N ASP A 112 10.17 12.77 -0.36
CA ASP A 112 9.68 14.10 -0.01
C ASP A 112 9.59 14.24 1.52
N PRO A 113 10.14 15.31 2.11
CA PRO A 113 10.09 15.49 3.57
C PRO A 113 8.74 16.00 4.08
N ARG A 114 7.82 16.41 3.19
CA ARG A 114 6.45 16.82 3.56
C ARG A 114 5.57 15.59 3.71
N GLU A 115 4.50 15.75 4.48
CA GLU A 115 3.43 14.75 4.62
C GLU A 115 2.51 14.74 3.38
N ILE A 116 3.09 14.58 2.20
CA ILE A 116 2.39 14.46 0.92
C ILE A 116 2.76 13.12 0.32
N ASP A 117 1.76 12.26 0.15
CA ASP A 117 1.91 11.02 -0.60
C ASP A 117 1.75 11.30 -2.10
N LEU A 118 2.79 11.01 -2.87
CA LEU A 118 2.78 11.17 -4.32
C LEU A 118 3.02 9.82 -4.99
N GLN A 119 1.97 9.30 -5.62
CA GLN A 119 2.06 8.11 -6.46
C GLN A 119 2.39 8.48 -7.89
N ILE A 120 3.27 7.68 -8.48
CA ILE A 120 3.81 7.89 -9.82
C ILE A 120 3.45 6.67 -10.66
N ILE A 121 2.47 6.81 -11.56
CA ILE A 121 1.78 5.67 -12.19
C ILE A 121 1.89 5.75 -13.72
N HIS A 122 2.03 4.59 -14.36
CA HIS A 122 1.84 4.44 -15.81
C HIS A 122 0.37 4.15 -16.10
N PRO A 123 -0.26 4.77 -17.12
CA PRO A 123 -1.69 4.63 -17.38
C PRO A 123 -2.17 3.18 -17.52
N ASP A 124 -1.44 2.30 -18.20
CA ASP A 124 -1.84 0.90 -18.37
C ASP A 124 -1.97 0.15 -17.04
N ARG A 125 -1.19 0.58 -16.03
CA ARG A 125 -1.24 0.02 -14.68
C ARG A 125 -2.49 0.43 -13.90
N LEU A 126 -3.27 1.39 -14.40
CA LEU A 126 -4.61 1.68 -13.87
C LEU A 126 -5.65 0.70 -14.40
N SER A 127 -5.40 0.06 -15.55
CA SER A 127 -6.29 -0.92 -16.18
C SER A 127 -5.91 -2.38 -15.92
N GLU A 128 -4.68 -2.66 -15.52
CA GLU A 128 -4.26 -4.00 -15.14
C GLU A 128 -5.00 -4.44 -13.87
N TYR A 129 -5.64 -5.62 -13.94
CA TYR A 129 -6.40 -6.25 -12.87
C TYR A 129 -5.69 -6.17 -11.51
N GLN A 130 -6.15 -5.24 -10.67
CA GLN A 130 -5.79 -5.16 -9.27
C GLN A 130 -7.10 -4.94 -8.52
N HIS A 131 -7.48 -5.88 -7.66
CA HIS A 131 -8.71 -5.73 -6.90
C HIS A 131 -8.61 -4.46 -6.03
N VAL A 132 -9.59 -3.56 -6.16
CA VAL A 132 -9.80 -2.52 -5.16
C VAL A 132 -10.66 -3.15 -4.14
N GLY A 133 -10.10 -3.34 -2.97
CA GLY A 133 -10.84 -3.94 -1.92
C GLY A 133 -10.13 -3.72 -0.63
N VAL A 134 -10.95 -3.68 0.40
CA VAL A 134 -10.50 -3.96 1.74
C VAL A 134 -10.65 -5.48 1.88
N PRO A 135 -9.55 -6.26 1.86
CA PRO A 135 -9.58 -7.71 1.90
C PRO A 135 -10.20 -8.19 3.21
N LEU A 136 -11.09 -9.16 3.11
CA LEU A 136 -11.49 -10.00 4.23
C LEU A 136 -10.62 -11.26 4.18
N ILE A 137 -9.61 -11.32 5.04
CA ILE A 137 -8.83 -12.54 5.25
C ILE A 137 -9.41 -13.33 6.41
N TYR A 138 -9.33 -14.65 6.37
CA TYR A 138 -9.74 -15.48 7.49
C TYR A 138 -8.93 -16.76 7.54
N ARG A 139 -8.72 -17.27 8.75
CA ARG A 139 -8.23 -18.62 9.04
C ARG A 139 -8.90 -19.02 10.35
N GLY A 140 -9.34 -20.27 10.49
CA GLY A 140 -10.05 -20.70 11.70
C GLY A 140 -11.30 -19.86 11.98
N GLU A 141 -11.43 -19.35 13.21
CA GLU A 141 -12.57 -18.54 13.65
C GLU A 141 -12.34 -17.03 13.54
N LEU A 142 -11.13 -16.60 13.19
CA LEU A 142 -10.75 -15.21 13.03
C LEU A 142 -10.90 -14.79 11.56
N GLY A 143 -11.79 -13.85 11.31
CA GLY A 143 -11.85 -13.04 10.11
C GLY A 143 -11.39 -11.61 10.39
N VAL A 144 -10.58 -11.06 9.50
CA VAL A 144 -10.07 -9.69 9.61
C VAL A 144 -10.28 -8.97 8.29
N TRP A 145 -10.97 -7.85 8.37
CA TRP A 145 -11.09 -6.89 7.28
C TRP A 145 -9.93 -5.91 7.39
N LEU A 146 -8.96 -5.98 6.47
CA LEU A 146 -7.74 -5.15 6.53
C LEU A 146 -7.82 -3.97 5.57
N ALA A 147 -7.78 -2.75 6.10
CA ALA A 147 -7.67 -1.55 5.26
C ALA A 147 -6.24 -1.41 4.72
N PRO A 148 -6.02 -1.51 3.40
CA PRO A 148 -4.69 -1.23 2.85
C PRO A 148 -4.35 0.25 3.06
N PRO A 149 -3.05 0.61 3.09
CA PRO A 149 -2.65 2.01 3.11
C PRO A 149 -3.31 2.81 1.97
N PRO A 150 -3.50 4.13 2.13
CA PRO A 150 -3.99 4.98 1.06
C PRO A 150 -3.20 4.76 -0.23
N PHE A 151 -3.90 4.68 -1.37
CA PHE A 151 -3.30 4.39 -2.68
C PHE A 151 -2.61 3.06 -2.81
N TRP A 152 -2.86 2.10 -1.92
CA TRP A 152 -2.42 0.74 -2.11
C TRP A 152 -3.56 -0.13 -2.64
N VAL A 153 -3.19 -1.22 -3.28
CA VAL A 153 -4.10 -2.29 -3.65
C VAL A 153 -3.92 -3.45 -2.69
N ALA A 154 -4.94 -4.29 -2.59
CA ALA A 154 -4.85 -5.57 -1.94
C ALA A 154 -5.06 -6.64 -3.01
N ASP A 155 -4.16 -7.60 -3.03
CA ASP A 155 -4.03 -8.62 -4.04
C ASP A 155 -3.95 -10.00 -3.36
N ASN A 156 -4.64 -10.96 -3.96
CA ASN A 156 -4.73 -12.31 -3.47
C ASN A 156 -4.06 -13.32 -4.45
N GLU A 157 -3.26 -12.88 -5.42
CA GLU A 157 -2.56 -13.75 -6.39
C GLU A 157 -1.76 -14.88 -5.73
N LEU A 158 -1.08 -14.63 -4.59
CA LEU A 158 -0.33 -15.66 -3.85
C LEU A 158 -1.17 -16.47 -2.86
N THR A 159 -2.46 -16.15 -2.74
CA THR A 159 -3.33 -16.82 -1.77
C THR A 159 -3.58 -18.24 -2.25
N ASN A 160 -3.28 -19.22 -1.38
CA ASN A 160 -3.36 -20.66 -1.65
C ASN A 160 -2.17 -21.30 -2.38
N GLU A 161 -1.09 -20.55 -2.66
CA GLU A 161 0.17 -21.17 -3.06
C GLU A 161 0.93 -21.65 -1.81
N HIS A 162 0.99 -22.96 -1.56
CA HIS A 162 1.92 -23.61 -0.61
C HIS A 162 2.11 -22.97 0.79
N GLY A 163 1.05 -22.43 1.40
CA GLY A 163 1.15 -21.78 2.71
C GLY A 163 1.70 -20.35 2.67
N GLY A 164 1.67 -19.70 1.50
CA GLY A 164 1.92 -18.28 1.34
C GLY A 164 0.88 -17.39 2.05
N PRO A 165 1.09 -16.07 2.03
CA PRO A 165 0.25 -15.12 2.75
C PRO A 165 -1.19 -15.11 2.23
N LEU A 166 -2.12 -14.72 3.10
CA LEU A 166 -3.54 -14.59 2.74
C LEU A 166 -3.84 -13.35 1.90
N VAL A 167 -2.96 -12.36 1.94
CA VAL A 167 -3.07 -11.15 1.13
C VAL A 167 -1.71 -10.47 0.97
N MET A 168 -1.49 -9.87 -0.20
CA MET A 168 -0.44 -8.91 -0.47
C MET A 168 -1.05 -7.52 -0.61
N MET A 169 -0.39 -6.48 -0.10
CA MET A 169 -0.76 -5.10 -0.31
C MET A 169 0.45 -4.33 -0.81
N TYR A 170 0.24 -3.48 -1.82
CA TYR A 170 1.33 -2.71 -2.41
C TYR A 170 0.80 -1.46 -3.13
N PRO A 171 1.64 -0.43 -3.38
CA PRO A 171 1.19 0.80 -4.02
C PRO A 171 0.51 0.58 -5.38
N LEU A 172 -0.54 1.37 -5.62
CA LEU A 172 -1.31 1.40 -6.85
C LEU A 172 -0.39 1.63 -8.05
N GLY A 173 -0.62 0.84 -9.10
CA GLY A 173 0.14 0.95 -10.34
C GLY A 173 1.35 0.01 -10.43
N HIS A 174 1.60 -0.82 -9.42
CA HIS A 174 2.56 -1.92 -9.48
C HIS A 174 1.83 -3.24 -9.66
N SER A 175 2.26 -4.17 -10.52
CA SER A 175 1.95 -5.60 -10.29
C SER A 175 2.70 -6.08 -9.05
N LEU A 176 2.28 -7.20 -8.44
CA LEU A 176 3.00 -7.81 -7.31
C LEU A 176 4.49 -7.98 -7.59
N GLU A 177 4.84 -8.55 -8.75
CA GLU A 177 6.23 -8.75 -9.19
C GLU A 177 7.00 -7.42 -9.32
N SER A 178 6.34 -6.35 -9.78
CA SER A 178 6.95 -5.01 -9.84
C SER A 178 7.13 -4.40 -8.45
N ALA A 179 6.14 -4.56 -7.58
CA ALA A 179 6.16 -4.03 -6.22
C ALA A 179 7.30 -4.66 -5.41
N MET A 180 7.40 -5.99 -5.40
CA MET A 180 8.46 -6.72 -4.69
C MET A 180 9.88 -6.28 -5.07
N ARG A 181 10.09 -5.76 -6.29
CA ARG A 181 11.39 -5.28 -6.76
C ARG A 181 11.67 -3.81 -6.48
N SER A 182 10.62 -3.00 -6.31
CA SER A 182 10.75 -1.56 -6.52
C SER A 182 9.91 -0.68 -5.59
N ALA A 183 9.07 -1.25 -4.75
CA ALA A 183 8.20 -0.55 -3.82
C ALA A 183 8.20 -1.25 -2.46
N ASP A 184 7.58 -0.58 -1.49
CA ASP A 184 7.23 -1.24 -0.25
C ASP A 184 6.05 -2.20 -0.49
N VAL A 185 6.05 -3.31 0.24
CA VAL A 185 4.97 -4.29 0.20
C VAL A 185 4.61 -4.68 1.62
N ILE A 186 3.33 -4.97 1.85
CA ILE A 186 2.86 -5.59 3.08
C ILE A 186 2.26 -6.94 2.69
N TYR A 187 2.56 -7.99 3.44
CA TYR A 187 1.76 -9.20 3.38
C TYR A 187 1.05 -9.46 4.71
N GLY A 188 -0.14 -10.03 4.62
CA GLY A 188 -0.97 -10.37 5.77
C GLY A 188 -1.24 -11.87 5.85
N ASP A 189 -1.16 -12.42 7.05
CA ASP A 189 -1.59 -13.79 7.34
C ASP A 189 -2.22 -13.89 8.74
N ILE A 190 -2.85 -15.03 9.04
CA ILE A 190 -3.36 -15.37 10.37
C ILE A 190 -2.67 -16.65 10.80
N LEU A 191 -1.91 -16.63 11.88
CA LEU A 191 -1.27 -17.81 12.45
C LEU A 191 -2.23 -18.47 13.45
N SER A 192 -2.20 -19.80 13.52
CA SER A 192 -2.84 -20.56 14.59
C SER A 192 -1.81 -20.91 15.63
N ARG A 193 -2.13 -20.66 16.90
CA ARG A 193 -1.35 -21.18 18.01
C ARG A 193 -1.66 -22.66 18.20
N SER A 194 -0.62 -23.42 18.49
CA SER A 194 -0.70 -24.85 18.80
C SER A 194 -1.27 -25.10 20.20
N SER A 195 -1.20 -24.12 21.10
CA SER A 195 -1.79 -24.18 22.44
C SER A 195 -1.98 -22.78 23.05
N GLU A 196 -2.88 -22.65 24.04
CA GLU A 196 -3.08 -21.41 24.82
C GLU A 196 -1.83 -20.94 25.59
N ALA A 197 -0.85 -21.83 25.81
CA ALA A 197 0.40 -21.50 26.50
C ALA A 197 1.44 -20.82 25.56
N GLU A 198 1.21 -20.85 24.25
CA GLU A 198 2.11 -20.30 23.25
C GLU A 198 2.05 -18.76 23.25
N THR A 199 3.18 -18.11 23.48
CA THR A 199 3.28 -16.64 23.50
C THR A 199 3.38 -16.06 22.08
N LEU A 200 3.27 -14.73 21.95
CA LEU A 200 3.57 -14.06 20.68
C LEU A 200 5.02 -14.27 20.21
N ALA A 201 5.97 -14.41 21.16
CA ALA A 201 7.36 -14.68 20.82
C ALA A 201 7.54 -16.09 20.25
N ASP A 202 6.83 -17.07 20.83
CA ASP A 202 6.84 -18.45 20.31
C ASP A 202 6.26 -18.51 18.88
N ALA A 203 5.18 -17.76 18.62
CA ALA A 203 4.59 -17.65 17.29
C ALA A 203 5.51 -16.96 16.26
N ALA A 204 6.38 -16.04 16.70
CA ALA A 204 7.33 -15.34 15.83
C ALA A 204 8.61 -16.14 15.55
N MET A 205 8.98 -17.07 16.45
CA MET A 205 10.25 -17.80 16.41
C MET A 205 10.50 -18.58 15.10
N PRO A 206 9.51 -19.24 14.46
CA PRO A 206 9.73 -19.90 13.18
C PRO A 206 10.15 -18.92 12.07
N HIS A 207 9.50 -17.76 11.97
CA HIS A 207 9.84 -16.73 10.97
C HIS A 207 11.22 -16.14 11.22
N GLU A 208 11.59 -15.90 12.49
CA GLU A 208 12.93 -15.43 12.85
C GLU A 208 14.01 -16.43 12.41
N ARG A 209 13.79 -17.71 12.70
CA ARG A 209 14.73 -18.77 12.32
C ARG A 209 14.86 -18.87 10.81
N ASP A 210 13.74 -18.90 10.08
CA ASP A 210 13.74 -19.07 8.63
C ASP A 210 14.40 -17.85 7.94
N LEU A 211 14.13 -16.63 8.42
CA LEU A 211 14.81 -15.42 7.95
C LEU A 211 16.33 -15.47 8.18
N LEU A 212 16.79 -15.91 9.36
CA LEU A 212 18.23 -16.01 9.65
C LEU A 212 18.94 -17.10 8.84
N LEU A 213 18.22 -18.14 8.41
CA LEU A 213 18.73 -19.17 7.52
C LEU A 213 18.90 -18.65 6.09
N ASP A 214 17.91 -17.91 5.59
CA ASP A 214 17.92 -17.37 4.23
C ASP A 214 18.84 -16.15 4.10
N GLU A 215 18.90 -15.31 5.13
CA GLU A 215 19.58 -14.02 5.11
C GLU A 215 20.62 -13.92 6.24
N ALA A 216 21.75 -14.59 6.03
CA ALA A 216 22.86 -14.62 6.99
C ALA A 216 23.36 -13.21 7.36
N GLY A 217 23.52 -12.96 8.66
CA GLY A 217 23.98 -11.67 9.19
C GLY A 217 22.87 -10.66 9.49
N THR A 218 21.60 -11.03 9.30
CA THR A 218 20.45 -10.22 9.70
C THR A 218 20.48 -9.90 11.19
N GLU A 219 20.34 -8.62 11.53
CA GLU A 219 20.18 -8.17 12.93
C GLU A 219 18.70 -8.05 13.25
N ILE A 220 18.26 -8.69 14.34
CA ILE A 220 16.85 -8.72 14.75
C ILE A 220 16.66 -7.97 16.08
N GLU A 221 15.66 -7.12 16.12
CA GLU A 221 15.19 -6.46 17.33
C GLU A 221 13.70 -6.76 17.54
N VAL A 222 13.33 -7.08 18.78
CA VAL A 222 11.95 -7.40 19.16
C VAL A 222 11.48 -6.46 20.26
N SER A 223 10.26 -5.96 20.12
CA SER A 223 9.63 -5.08 21.10
C SER A 223 8.17 -5.46 21.30
N ALA A 224 7.71 -5.40 22.55
CA ALA A 224 6.29 -5.56 22.87
C ALA A 224 5.59 -4.20 22.80
N LEU A 225 4.37 -4.18 22.29
CA LEU A 225 3.52 -3.00 22.20
C LEU A 225 2.05 -3.38 22.38
N LYS A 226 1.18 -2.37 22.36
CA LYS A 226 -0.26 -2.55 22.34
C LYS A 226 -0.85 -1.89 21.11
N VAL A 227 -1.77 -2.56 20.44
CA VAL A 227 -2.48 -2.06 19.26
C VAL A 227 -3.97 -2.06 19.56
N SER A 228 -4.64 -0.95 19.25
CA SER A 228 -6.10 -0.87 19.35
C SER A 228 -6.72 -1.02 17.96
N ASP A 229 -7.70 -1.91 17.82
CA ASP A 229 -8.45 -2.07 16.57
C ASP A 229 -9.47 -0.94 16.34
N TRP A 230 -10.24 -1.03 15.25
CA TRP A 230 -11.26 -0.04 14.87
C TRP A 230 -12.31 0.17 15.98
N ASN A 231 -12.62 -0.89 16.74
CA ASN A 231 -13.58 -0.87 17.85
C ASN A 231 -12.93 -0.42 19.18
N LYS A 232 -11.68 0.06 19.13
CA LYS A 232 -10.88 0.51 20.28
C LYS A 232 -10.56 -0.60 21.28
N ILE A 233 -10.66 -1.86 20.87
CA ILE A 233 -10.23 -2.98 21.70
C ILE A 233 -8.72 -3.05 21.61
N THR A 234 -8.05 -2.93 22.75
CA THR A 234 -6.58 -2.93 22.83
C THR A 234 -6.07 -4.34 23.08
N ARG A 235 -5.08 -4.74 22.29
CA ARG A 235 -4.50 -6.09 22.28
C ARG A 235 -3.00 -6.01 22.47
N ASP A 236 -2.45 -7.07 23.04
CA ASP A 236 -1.01 -7.25 23.07
C ASP A 236 -0.51 -7.53 21.65
N ALA A 237 0.66 -6.96 21.36
CA ALA A 237 1.31 -7.12 20.08
C ALA A 237 2.83 -7.22 20.26
N LEU A 238 3.48 -7.79 19.26
CA LEU A 238 4.92 -7.92 19.18
C LEU A 238 5.37 -7.38 17.83
N LEU A 239 6.33 -6.46 17.86
CA LEU A 239 6.94 -5.87 16.69
C LEU A 239 8.38 -6.39 16.58
N ARG A 240 8.72 -6.92 15.41
CA ARG A 240 10.03 -7.48 15.09
C ARG A 240 10.62 -6.74 13.90
N TRP A 241 11.74 -6.06 14.12
CA TRP A 241 12.54 -5.43 13.09
C TRP A 241 13.67 -6.36 12.66
N ALA A 242 13.89 -6.50 11.36
CA ALA A 242 15.06 -7.14 10.77
C ALA A 242 15.80 -6.17 9.85
N ASP A 243 17.06 -5.92 10.19
CA ASP A 243 18.02 -5.26 9.31
C ASP A 243 18.79 -6.32 8.52
N ILE A 244 18.52 -6.42 7.22
CA ILE A 244 19.04 -7.46 6.33
C ILE A 244 20.24 -6.90 5.55
N PRO A 245 21.47 -7.44 5.72
CA PRO A 245 22.68 -6.88 5.13
C PRO A 245 22.99 -7.36 3.70
N SER A 246 22.49 -8.53 3.33
CA SER A 246 22.80 -9.25 2.08
C SER A 246 22.29 -8.57 0.81
N THR A 247 21.29 -7.70 0.94
CA THR A 247 20.75 -6.91 -0.16
C THR A 247 20.99 -5.42 0.12
N PRO A 248 21.48 -4.62 -0.85
CA PRO A 248 21.76 -3.21 -0.61
C PRO A 248 20.51 -2.35 -0.31
N ARG A 249 19.32 -2.95 -0.14
CA ARG A 249 18.05 -2.24 -0.22
C ARG A 249 16.91 -2.73 0.67
N ASP A 250 16.89 -3.95 1.24
CA ASP A 250 15.68 -4.42 1.91
C ASP A 250 15.79 -4.40 3.45
N CYS A 251 14.68 -4.08 4.11
CA CYS A 251 14.46 -4.33 5.53
C CYS A 251 13.07 -4.95 5.73
N GLU A 252 12.87 -5.64 6.85
CA GLU A 252 11.60 -6.27 7.18
C GLU A 252 11.12 -5.83 8.57
N LEU A 253 9.85 -5.45 8.67
CA LEU A 253 9.16 -5.19 9.93
C LEU A 253 7.93 -6.09 10.02
N ALA A 254 7.86 -6.93 11.04
CA ALA A 254 6.72 -7.82 11.28
C ALA A 254 5.97 -7.40 12.55
N LEU A 255 4.64 -7.29 12.44
CA LEU A 255 3.72 -7.00 13.52
C LEU A 255 2.83 -8.22 13.76
N TYR A 256 2.87 -8.74 14.98
CA TYR A 256 2.05 -9.85 15.47
C TYR A 256 1.04 -9.30 16.47
N VAL A 257 -0.26 -9.47 16.22
CA VAL A 257 -1.34 -8.97 17.11
C VAL A 257 -2.13 -10.14 17.68
N ASP A 258 -2.30 -10.17 19.00
CA ASP A 258 -2.91 -11.29 19.72
C ASP A 258 -4.45 -11.28 19.67
N TYR A 259 -5.02 -12.33 19.08
CA TYR A 259 -6.46 -12.61 19.04
C TYR A 259 -6.83 -13.92 19.77
N GLY A 260 -6.05 -14.32 20.77
CA GLY A 260 -6.24 -15.56 21.54
C GLY A 260 -5.51 -16.72 20.88
N ASP A 261 -6.25 -17.73 20.41
CA ASP A 261 -5.68 -18.90 19.71
C ASP A 261 -5.15 -18.56 18.31
N GLN A 262 -5.31 -17.31 17.88
CA GLN A 262 -4.92 -16.84 16.56
C GLN A 262 -4.15 -15.53 16.67
N VAL A 263 -3.20 -15.35 15.76
CA VAL A 263 -2.34 -14.16 15.70
C VAL A 263 -2.47 -13.55 14.31
N LEU A 264 -2.88 -12.28 14.23
CA LEU A 264 -2.78 -11.53 12.98
C LEU A 264 -1.31 -11.17 12.76
N LEU A 265 -0.77 -11.59 11.61
CA LEU A 265 0.56 -11.25 11.16
C LEU A 265 0.46 -10.24 10.01
N LEU A 266 1.14 -9.10 10.17
CA LEU A 266 1.39 -8.15 9.09
C LEU A 266 2.89 -7.96 8.94
N VAL A 267 3.42 -8.11 7.73
CA VAL A 267 4.86 -7.95 7.48
C VAL A 267 5.08 -6.95 6.37
N ALA A 268 5.75 -5.85 6.68
CA ALA A 268 6.21 -4.87 5.71
C ALA A 268 7.63 -5.21 5.26
N ARG A 269 7.84 -5.34 3.95
CA ARG A 269 9.18 -5.25 3.36
C ARG A 269 9.34 -3.91 2.66
N SER A 270 10.48 -3.26 2.86
CA SER A 270 10.72 -1.91 2.35
C SER A 270 12.11 -1.73 1.79
N LEU A 271 12.18 -0.86 0.77
CA LEU A 271 13.43 -0.36 0.21
C LEU A 271 14.11 0.72 1.06
N SER A 272 13.38 1.25 2.05
CA SER A 272 13.81 2.32 2.94
C SER A 272 13.95 1.79 4.36
N ARG A 273 15.04 2.13 5.03
CA ARG A 273 15.30 1.76 6.44
C ARG A 273 14.59 2.69 7.44
N ASP A 274 13.55 3.40 7.00
CA ASP A 274 12.74 4.26 7.86
C ASP A 274 11.78 3.42 8.70
N ARG A 275 12.31 2.90 9.82
CA ARG A 275 11.57 2.06 10.77
C ARG A 275 10.32 2.75 11.33
N VAL A 276 10.40 4.05 11.64
CA VAL A 276 9.29 4.79 12.26
C VAL A 276 8.09 4.87 11.30
N ARG A 277 8.36 5.13 10.02
CA ARG A 277 7.31 5.16 8.99
C ARG A 277 6.68 3.77 8.79
N LEU A 278 7.48 2.71 8.75
CA LEU A 278 6.99 1.34 8.57
C LEU A 278 6.16 0.87 9.77
N GLU A 279 6.61 1.17 10.98
CA GLU A 279 5.89 0.86 12.22
C GLU A 279 4.53 1.56 12.22
N LYS A 280 4.51 2.87 11.93
CA LYS A 280 3.26 3.62 11.81
C LYS A 280 2.33 2.99 10.76
N MET A 281 2.87 2.62 9.59
CA MET A 281 2.09 2.02 8.51
C MET A 281 1.44 0.69 8.92
N LEU A 282 2.17 -0.21 9.57
CA LEU A 282 1.62 -1.49 10.05
C LEU A 282 0.60 -1.29 11.18
N ILE A 283 0.87 -0.37 12.11
CA ILE A 283 -0.06 -0.04 13.19
C ILE A 283 -1.34 0.56 12.62
N ASP A 284 -1.26 1.48 11.65
CA ASP A 284 -2.44 2.07 11.00
C ASP A 284 -3.29 0.98 10.33
N VAL A 285 -2.68 0.05 9.58
CA VAL A 285 -3.39 -1.07 8.94
C VAL A 285 -4.09 -1.95 9.98
N ALA A 286 -3.42 -2.28 11.09
CA ALA A 286 -4.00 -3.06 12.17
C ALA A 286 -5.10 -2.29 12.93
N SER A 287 -4.91 -1.00 13.17
CA SER A 287 -5.85 -0.14 13.89
C SER A 287 -7.09 0.21 13.09
N ASP A 288 -6.99 0.27 11.78
CA ASP A 288 -8.12 0.46 10.88
C ASP A 288 -8.83 -0.86 10.53
N SER A 289 -8.33 -1.99 11.04
CA SER A 289 -8.92 -3.31 10.78
C SER A 289 -10.21 -3.54 11.55
N PHE A 290 -11.15 -4.23 10.90
CA PHE A 290 -12.42 -4.65 11.49
C PHE A 290 -12.45 -6.16 11.68
N ILE A 291 -12.86 -6.60 12.87
CA ILE A 291 -12.75 -8.00 13.30
C ILE A 291 -14.10 -8.69 13.21
N LEU A 292 -14.08 -9.91 12.67
CA LEU A 292 -15.23 -10.78 12.51
C LEU A 292 -14.90 -12.14 13.12
N HIS A 293 -15.82 -12.67 13.94
CA HIS A 293 -15.75 -14.05 14.38
C HIS A 293 -16.51 -14.93 13.39
N VAL A 294 -15.78 -15.76 12.66
CA VAL A 294 -16.33 -16.69 11.68
C VAL A 294 -16.81 -17.94 12.43
N GLN A 295 -18.11 -18.21 12.38
CA GLN A 295 -18.65 -19.45 12.93
C GLN A 295 -18.19 -20.63 12.08
N SER A 296 -17.43 -21.54 12.68
CA SER A 296 -17.03 -22.76 12.01
C SER A 296 -18.26 -23.65 11.74
N PRO A 297 -18.49 -24.12 10.51
CA PRO A 297 -19.70 -24.88 10.15
C PRO A 297 -19.84 -26.24 10.87
N VAL A 298 -18.85 -26.66 11.64
CA VAL A 298 -18.86 -27.92 12.40
C VAL A 298 -19.92 -27.93 13.51
N ASN A 299 -20.39 -26.76 13.99
CA ASN A 299 -21.42 -26.67 15.02
C ASN A 299 -22.85 -26.42 14.49
N ALA A 300 -23.06 -26.43 13.17
CA ALA A 300 -24.39 -26.23 12.56
C ALA A 300 -25.21 -27.54 12.41
N ARG A 301 -24.96 -28.55 13.25
CA ARG A 301 -25.83 -29.73 13.38
C ARG A 301 -26.25 -29.95 14.84
N SER A 302 -27.45 -29.44 15.13
CA SER A 302 -28.51 -29.96 16.02
C SER A 302 -29.34 -28.77 16.53
N PRO A 303 -30.68 -28.86 16.63
CA PRO A 303 -31.50 -30.05 16.85
C PRO A 303 -31.92 -30.82 15.58
#